data_AF-A0A538DW45-F1
#
_entry.id   AF-A0A538DW45-F1
#
_cell.length_a   1.000
_cell.length_b   1.000
_cell.length_c   1.000
_cell.angle_alpha   90.00
_cell.angle_beta   90.00
_cell.angle_gamma   90.00
#
_symmetry.space_group_name_H-M   'P 1'
#
loop_
_entity.id
_entity.type
_entity.pdbx_description
1 polymer ?
#
loop_
_entity_poly.entity_id
_entity_poly.type
_entity_poly.pdbx_seq_one_letter_code
_entity_poly.pdbx_strand_id
1 'polypeptide(L)'
;MTASIWLYLTPLYVLAGLLLIFGIFALLSRIAGGKFVKPIVQGVLKVPLLGRGMKKASQAALERQNPELASAIKKLERYGATRDPQRAQAAMSNMTAAERRAYLDAAGEQGDAQPDQMNRQMRRQLERARKRGGGRR
;
A
#
# COMPACT_ATOMS: atom_id res chain seq x y z
N MET A 1 54.10 0.11 -6.48
CA MET A 1 52.95 -0.55 -7.13
C MET A 1 52.07 -1.30 -6.11
N THR A 2 51.64 -0.65 -5.02
CA THR A 2 50.84 -1.28 -3.96
C THR A 2 49.54 -0.52 -3.68
N ALA A 3 49.49 0.78 -3.98
CA ALA A 3 48.30 1.62 -3.84
C ALA A 3 47.15 1.23 -4.80
N SER A 4 47.45 0.63 -5.96
CA SER A 4 46.47 0.23 -6.96
C SER A 4 45.64 -0.99 -6.54
N ILE A 5 46.21 -1.92 -5.78
CA ILE A 5 45.53 -3.16 -5.39
C ILE A 5 44.37 -2.89 -4.42
N TRP A 6 44.54 -1.90 -3.55
CA TRP A 6 43.49 -1.44 -2.64
C TRP A 6 42.34 -0.77 -3.39
N LEU A 7 42.63 -0.03 -4.48
CA LEU A 7 41.61 0.57 -5.34
C LEU A 7 40.74 -0.49 -6.03
N TYR A 8 41.32 -1.60 -6.48
CA TYR A 8 40.57 -2.75 -7.03
C TYR A 8 39.76 -3.52 -5.98
N LEU A 9 40.20 -3.52 -4.71
CA LEU A 9 39.46 -4.13 -3.61
C LEU A 9 38.32 -3.25 -3.07
N THR A 10 38.38 -1.93 -3.27
CA THR A 10 37.30 -1.00 -2.90
C THR A 10 35.91 -1.45 -3.35
N PRO A 11 35.65 -1.80 -4.62
CA PRO A 11 34.33 -2.26 -5.05
C PRO A 11 33.91 -3.56 -4.34
N LEU A 12 34.84 -4.44 -4.00
CA LEU A 12 34.54 -5.66 -3.24
C LEU A 12 34.13 -5.35 -1.80
N TYR A 13 34.79 -4.40 -1.14
CA TYR A 13 34.42 -3.95 0.21
C TYR A 13 33.07 -3.22 0.21
N VAL A 14 32.80 -2.39 -0.80
CA VAL A 14 31.50 -1.74 -0.96
C VAL A 14 30.41 -2.78 -1.19
N LEU A 15 30.65 -3.78 -2.04
CA LEU A 15 29.72 -4.87 -2.30
C LEU A 15 29.47 -5.72 -1.04
N ALA A 16 30.53 -6.06 -0.30
CA ALA A 16 30.44 -6.79 0.96
C ALA A 16 29.66 -5.99 2.02
N GLY A 17 29.89 -4.68 2.13
CA GLY A 17 29.14 -3.79 3.00
C GLY A 17 27.66 -3.72 2.63
N LEU A 18 27.34 -3.60 1.34
CA LEU A 18 25.95 -3.63 0.85
C LEU A 18 25.28 -4.96 1.16
N LEU A 19 25.95 -6.08 0.90
CA LEU A 19 25.44 -7.43 1.20
C LEU A 19 25.20 -7.61 2.70
N LEU A 20 26.09 -7.08 3.54
CA LEU A 20 25.94 -7.15 5.00
C LEU A 20 24.72 -6.34 5.45
N ILE A 21 24.54 -5.13 4.92
CA ILE A 21 23.35 -4.31 5.19
C ILE A 21 22.09 -5.04 4.73
N PHE A 22 22.02 -5.51 3.49
CA PHE A 22 20.86 -6.25 2.99
C PHE A 22 20.60 -7.55 3.76
N GLY A 23 21.65 -8.25 4.18
CA GLY A 23 21.56 -9.45 5.01
C GLY A 23 20.99 -9.15 6.39
N ILE A 24 21.42 -8.07 7.03
CA ILE A 24 20.84 -7.59 8.31
C ILE A 24 19.37 -7.23 8.12
N PHE A 25 19.03 -6.50 7.05
CA PHE A 25 17.63 -6.17 6.73
C PHE A 25 16.78 -7.43 6.51
N ALA A 26 17.31 -8.43 5.78
CA ALA A 26 16.62 -9.69 5.55
C ALA A 26 16.44 -10.50 6.85
N LEU A 27 17.45 -10.51 7.72
CA LEU A 27 17.39 -11.16 9.02
C LEU A 27 16.38 -10.48 9.96
N LEU A 28 16.40 -9.14 10.02
CA LEU A 28 15.42 -8.33 10.76
C LEU A 28 14.01 -8.43 10.16
N SER A 29 13.88 -8.68 8.86
CA SER A 29 12.60 -8.97 8.21
C SER A 29 12.02 -10.29 8.70
N ARG A 30 12.87 -11.30 8.92
CA ARG A 30 12.47 -12.62 9.39
C ARG A 30 12.14 -12.63 10.89
N ILE A 31 12.89 -11.87 11.69
CA ILE A 31 12.68 -11.79 13.14
C ILE A 31 11.46 -10.90 13.44
N ALA A 32 10.43 -11.48 14.08
CA ALA A 32 9.17 -10.82 14.43
C ALA A 32 8.36 -10.26 13.25
N GLY A 33 8.40 -10.92 12.08
CA GLY A 33 7.52 -10.64 10.93
C GLY A 33 7.72 -9.26 10.32
N GLY A 34 8.94 -8.73 10.32
CA GLY A 34 9.27 -7.43 9.71
C GLY A 34 8.89 -6.21 10.55
N LYS A 35 8.62 -6.38 11.85
CA LYS A 35 8.29 -5.29 12.77
C LYS A 35 9.33 -4.15 12.75
N PHE A 36 10.62 -4.47 12.59
CA PHE A 36 11.72 -3.50 12.53
C PHE A 36 11.95 -2.90 11.13
N VAL A 37 11.44 -3.55 10.08
CA VAL A 37 11.51 -3.06 8.70
C VAL A 37 10.42 -2.00 8.47
N LYS A 38 9.27 -2.18 9.13
CA LYS A 38 8.12 -1.26 9.07
C LYS A 38 8.48 0.23 9.29
N PRO A 39 9.23 0.64 10.33
CA PRO A 39 9.59 2.04 10.53
C PRO A 39 10.57 2.58 9.47
N ILE A 40 11.46 1.74 8.92
CA ILE A 40 12.41 2.16 7.89
C ILE A 40 11.67 2.42 6.58
N VAL A 41 10.79 1.49 6.17
CA VAL A 41 9.93 1.67 4.99
C VAL A 41 9.01 2.88 5.17
N GLN A 42 8.46 3.09 6.37
CA GLN A 42 7.68 4.30 6.67
C GLN A 42 8.51 5.59 6.57
N GLY A 43 9.77 5.56 6.98
CA GLY A 43 10.71 6.68 6.83
C GLY A 43 11.03 6.99 5.37
N VAL A 44 11.30 5.95 4.56
CA VAL A 44 11.53 6.08 3.12
C VAL A 44 10.28 6.58 2.38
N LEU A 45 9.10 6.08 2.75
CA LEU A 45 7.81 6.55 2.21
C LEU A 45 7.46 7.99 2.63
N LYS A 46 8.08 8.50 3.69
CA LYS A 46 7.94 9.90 4.12
C LYS A 46 8.64 10.87 3.18
N VAL A 47 9.53 10.39 2.31
CA VAL A 47 10.14 11.19 1.25
C VAL A 47 9.09 11.43 0.14
N PRO A 48 8.55 12.66 -0.01
CA PRO A 48 7.42 12.92 -0.89
C PRO A 48 7.74 12.68 -2.37
N LEU A 49 9.01 12.77 -2.76
CA LEU A 49 9.46 12.46 -4.13
C LEU A 49 9.30 10.98 -4.47
N LEU A 50 9.74 10.09 -3.58
CA LEU A 50 9.67 8.64 -3.81
C LEU A 50 8.23 8.14 -3.77
N GLY A 51 7.42 8.67 -2.83
CA GLY A 51 5.99 8.38 -2.76
C GLY A 51 5.23 8.82 -4.01
N ARG A 52 5.57 9.99 -4.61
CA ARG A 52 4.96 10.43 -5.87
C ARG A 52 5.41 9.57 -7.07
N GLY A 53 6.68 9.17 -7.11
CA GLY A 53 7.21 8.29 -8.17
C GLY A 53 6.54 6.92 -8.16
N MET A 54 6.44 6.29 -6.99
CA MET A 54 5.78 4.98 -6.85
C MET A 54 4.30 5.04 -7.16
N LYS A 55 3.59 6.12 -6.78
CA LYS A 55 2.18 6.31 -7.16
C LYS A 55 2.01 6.37 -8.69
N LYS A 56 2.87 7.11 -9.39
CA LYS A 56 2.83 7.18 -10.86
C LYS A 56 3.15 5.83 -11.51
N ALA A 57 4.16 5.13 -11.00
CA ALA A 57 4.51 3.80 -11.51
C ALA A 57 3.38 2.78 -11.28
N SER A 58 2.76 2.82 -10.11
CA SER A 58 1.62 1.96 -9.76
C SER A 58 0.41 2.27 -10.64
N GLN A 59 0.05 3.55 -10.83
CA GLN A 59 -1.03 3.94 -11.74
C GLN A 59 -0.76 3.48 -13.18
N ALA A 60 0.44 3.68 -13.70
CA ALA A 60 0.81 3.25 -15.05
C ALA A 60 0.79 1.72 -15.22
N ALA A 61 1.16 0.96 -14.18
CA ALA A 61 1.06 -0.49 -14.19
C ALA A 61 -0.39 -0.97 -14.13
N LEU A 62 -1.22 -0.32 -13.31
CA LEU A 62 -2.66 -0.60 -13.18
C LEU A 62 -3.42 -0.30 -14.47
N GLU A 63 -3.15 0.83 -15.12
CA GLU A 63 -3.76 1.21 -16.40
C GLU A 63 -3.48 0.20 -17.51
N ARG A 64 -2.30 -0.42 -17.51
CA ARG A 64 -1.93 -1.46 -18.48
C ARG A 64 -2.60 -2.81 -18.21
N GLN A 65 -2.84 -3.14 -16.95
CA GLN A 65 -3.39 -4.44 -16.55
C GLN A 65 -4.92 -4.45 -16.55
N ASN A 66 -5.54 -3.37 -16.05
CA ASN A 66 -6.98 -3.27 -15.97
C ASN A 66 -7.42 -1.79 -16.01
N PRO A 67 -7.87 -1.29 -17.18
CA PRO A 67 -8.26 0.12 -17.33
C PRO A 67 -9.49 0.49 -16.49
N GLU A 68 -10.40 -0.46 -16.24
CA GLU A 68 -11.60 -0.27 -15.40
C GLU A 68 -11.21 -0.07 -13.93
N LEU A 69 -10.24 -0.85 -13.44
CA LEU A 69 -9.71 -0.71 -12.07
C LEU A 69 -8.99 0.64 -11.89
N ALA A 70 -8.21 1.07 -12.88
CA ALA A 70 -7.52 2.36 -12.83
C ALA A 70 -8.52 3.53 -12.78
N SER A 71 -9.57 3.50 -13.60
CA SER A 71 -10.65 4.49 -13.56
C SER A 71 -11.36 4.51 -12.21
N ALA A 72 -11.64 3.33 -11.64
CA ALA A 72 -12.26 3.21 -10.33
C ALA A 72 -11.39 3.82 -9.21
N ILE A 73 -10.10 3.49 -9.18
CA ILE A 73 -9.15 4.06 -8.19
C ILE A 73 -9.05 5.58 -8.34
N LYS A 74 -8.96 6.09 -9.57
CA LYS A 74 -8.91 7.53 -9.85
C LYS A 74 -10.18 8.26 -9.39
N LYS A 75 -11.36 7.65 -9.56
CA LYS A 75 -12.62 8.16 -9.04
C LYS A 75 -12.62 8.18 -7.50
N LEU A 76 -12.21 7.10 -6.84
CA LEU A 76 -12.07 7.05 -5.38
C LEU A 76 -11.13 8.13 -4.83
N GLU A 77 -9.96 8.32 -5.46
CA GLU A 77 -9.00 9.35 -5.07
C GLU A 77 -9.58 10.76 -5.23
N ARG A 78 -10.28 11.03 -6.34
CA ARG A 78 -10.91 12.33 -6.61
C ARG A 78 -11.97 12.69 -5.57
N TYR A 79 -12.75 11.71 -5.11
CA TYR A 79 -13.75 11.90 -4.05
C TYR A 79 -13.12 11.94 -2.64
N GLY A 80 -11.82 11.65 -2.50
CA GLY A 80 -11.14 11.64 -1.21
C GLY A 80 -11.49 10.42 -0.36
N ALA A 81 -11.78 9.28 -1.00
CA ALA A 81 -12.17 8.03 -0.33
C ALA A 81 -11.13 7.54 0.69
N THR A 82 -9.86 7.89 0.52
CA THR A 82 -8.78 7.57 1.46
C THR A 82 -8.92 8.29 2.81
N ARG A 83 -9.61 9.43 2.84
CA ARG A 83 -9.71 10.30 4.02
C ARG A 83 -11.04 10.15 4.76
N ASP A 84 -12.10 9.74 4.07
CA ASP A 84 -13.45 9.63 4.64
C ASP A 84 -14.21 8.41 4.07
N PRO A 85 -14.65 7.46 4.92
CA PRO A 85 -15.41 6.29 4.48
C PRO A 85 -16.77 6.64 3.86
N GLN A 86 -17.40 7.75 4.25
CA GLN A 86 -18.67 8.16 3.65
C GLN A 86 -18.47 8.61 2.19
N ARG A 87 -17.35 9.31 1.93
CA ARG A 87 -16.97 9.70 0.56
C ARG A 87 -16.56 8.52 -0.30
N ALA A 88 -15.98 7.48 0.31
CA ALA A 88 -15.70 6.22 -0.39
C ALA A 88 -16.99 5.54 -0.87
N GLN A 89 -18.04 5.51 -0.04
CA GLN A 89 -19.35 4.96 -0.42
C GLN A 89 -20.02 5.80 -1.51
N ALA A 90 -19.97 7.13 -1.41
CA ALA A 90 -20.48 8.03 -2.43
C ALA A 90 -19.72 7.93 -3.78
N ALA A 91 -18.42 7.64 -3.72
CA ALA A 91 -17.64 7.37 -4.93
C ALA A 91 -18.08 6.03 -5.57
N MET A 92 -18.30 4.98 -4.76
CA MET A 92 -18.75 3.68 -5.25
C MET A 92 -20.15 3.71 -5.89
N SER A 93 -21.04 4.60 -5.44
CA SER A 93 -22.35 4.80 -6.07
C SER A 93 -22.25 5.49 -7.44
N ASN A 94 -21.20 6.29 -7.67
CA ASN A 94 -20.97 7.02 -8.92
C ASN A 94 -20.08 6.26 -9.93
N MET A 95 -19.73 5.00 -9.63
CA MET A 95 -18.97 4.11 -10.52
C MET A 95 -19.88 3.28 -11.41
N THR A 96 -19.37 2.87 -12.57
CA THR A 96 -20.04 1.89 -13.44
C THR A 96 -20.00 0.49 -12.78
N ALA A 97 -20.86 -0.42 -13.26
CA ALA A 97 -20.89 -1.79 -12.75
C ALA A 97 -19.56 -2.53 -12.98
N ALA A 98 -18.88 -2.26 -14.11
CA ALA A 98 -17.58 -2.83 -14.45
C ALA A 98 -16.47 -2.31 -13.51
N GLU A 99 -16.41 -0.99 -13.29
CA GLU A 99 -15.46 -0.35 -12.37
C GLU A 99 -15.62 -0.85 -10.93
N ARG A 100 -16.87 -0.96 -10.45
CA ARG A 100 -17.17 -1.46 -9.11
C ARG A 100 -16.73 -2.91 -8.96
N ARG A 101 -16.99 -3.76 -9.95
CA ARG A 101 -16.60 -5.16 -9.94
C ARG A 101 -15.08 -5.30 -9.93
N ALA A 102 -14.38 -4.58 -10.81
CA ALA A 102 -12.92 -4.59 -10.88
C ALA A 102 -12.28 -4.13 -9.55
N TYR A 103 -12.82 -3.09 -8.92
CA TYR A 103 -12.36 -2.64 -7.61
C TYR A 103 -12.58 -3.69 -6.51
N LEU A 104 -13.76 -4.32 -6.46
CA LEU A 104 -14.06 -5.35 -5.46
C LEU A 104 -13.22 -6.61 -5.66
N ASP A 105 -12.94 -6.98 -6.90
CA ASP A 105 -12.09 -8.11 -7.26
C ASP A 105 -10.64 -7.86 -6.80
N ALA A 106 -10.07 -6.72 -7.17
CA ALA A 106 -8.73 -6.32 -6.74
C ALA A 106 -8.60 -6.08 -5.23
N ALA A 107 -9.65 -5.56 -4.59
CA ALA A 107 -9.71 -5.43 -3.13
C ALA A 107 -9.84 -6.78 -2.44
N GLY A 108 -10.46 -7.77 -3.09
CA GLY A 108 -10.49 -9.17 -2.66
C GLY A 108 -9.10 -9.82 -2.75
N GLU A 109 -8.39 -9.62 -3.86
CA GLU A 109 -7.02 -10.12 -4.06
C GLU A 109 -5.99 -9.46 -3.13
N GLN A 110 -6.09 -8.14 -2.90
CA GLN A 110 -5.28 -7.44 -1.88
C GLN A 110 -5.72 -7.77 -0.45
N GLY A 111 -6.94 -8.30 -0.29
CA GLY A 111 -7.57 -8.67 0.97
C GLY A 111 -6.88 -9.84 1.69
N ASP A 112 -6.12 -10.68 0.97
CA ASP A 112 -5.37 -11.80 1.58
C ASP A 112 -4.19 -11.31 2.44
N ALA A 113 -3.75 -10.05 2.29
CA ALA A 113 -2.61 -9.49 3.03
C ALA A 113 -2.99 -8.48 4.13
N GLN A 114 -4.23 -7.99 4.20
CA GLN A 114 -4.61 -6.98 5.20
C GLN A 114 -6.13 -6.84 5.52
N PRO A 115 -6.83 -7.87 6.04
CA PRO A 115 -8.29 -7.75 6.23
C PRO A 115 -8.76 -7.47 7.67
N ASP A 116 -7.92 -7.53 8.70
CA ASP A 116 -8.45 -7.63 10.06
C ASP A 116 -8.93 -6.32 10.71
N GLN A 117 -8.37 -5.17 10.33
CA GLN A 117 -8.67 -3.90 11.01
C GLN A 117 -9.80 -3.10 10.34
N MET A 118 -9.87 -3.13 9.02
CA MET A 118 -10.88 -2.41 8.24
C MET A 118 -12.28 -3.03 8.41
N ASN A 119 -12.38 -4.36 8.33
CA ASN A 119 -13.65 -5.07 8.47
C ASN A 119 -14.28 -4.92 9.87
N ARG A 120 -13.45 -4.84 10.93
CA ARG A 120 -13.93 -4.61 12.30
C ARG A 120 -14.46 -3.19 12.53
N GLN A 121 -13.86 -2.19 11.88
CA GLN A 121 -14.36 -0.81 11.98
C GLN A 121 -15.66 -0.64 11.19
N MET A 122 -15.74 -1.23 10.00
CA MET A 122 -16.95 -1.22 9.18
C MET A 122 -18.12 -1.94 9.88
N ARG A 123 -17.88 -3.12 10.48
CA ARG A 123 -18.86 -3.83 11.32
C ARG A 123 -19.38 -2.95 12.46
N ARG A 124 -18.49 -2.26 13.18
CA ARG A 124 -18.88 -1.37 14.30
C ARG A 124 -19.69 -0.16 13.84
N GLN A 125 -19.42 0.39 12.65
CA GLN A 125 -20.21 1.49 12.11
C GLN A 125 -21.61 1.03 11.68
N LEU A 126 -21.71 -0.14 11.02
CA LEU A 126 -22.98 -0.75 10.63
C LEU A 126 -23.84 -1.10 11.86
N GLU A 127 -23.22 -1.62 12.91
CA GLU A 127 -23.90 -1.94 14.17
C GLU A 127 -24.44 -0.69 14.88
N ARG A 128 -23.67 0.41 14.90
CA ARG A 128 -24.14 1.71 15.41
C ARG A 128 -25.29 2.29 14.60
N ALA A 129 -25.26 2.14 13.27
CA ALA A 129 -26.34 2.59 12.40
C ALA A 129 -27.63 1.77 12.62
N ARG A 130 -27.53 0.45 12.75
CA ARG A 130 -28.66 -0.43 13.10
C ARG A 130 -29.26 -0.08 14.47
N LYS A 131 -28.42 0.17 15.47
CA LYS A 131 -28.86 0.52 16.83
C LYS A 131 -29.57 1.88 16.89
N ARG A 132 -29.21 2.83 16.03
CA ARG A 132 -29.90 4.13 15.89
C ARG A 132 -31.22 4.03 15.11
N GLY A 133 -31.32 3.12 14.13
CA GLY A 133 -32.53 2.92 13.33
C GLY A 133 -33.62 2.09 14.04
N GLY A 134 -33.25 1.23 15.00
CA GLY A 134 -34.19 0.35 15.72
C GLY A 134 -34.92 0.98 16.92
N GLY A 135 -34.61 2.23 17.28
CA GLY A 135 -35.20 2.93 18.44
C GLY A 135 -36.34 3.90 18.13
N ARG A 136 -36.86 3.89 16.90
CA ARG A 136 -38.04 4.68 16.48
C ARG A 136 -39.17 3.74 16.12
N ARG A 137 -39.76 3.11 17.14
CA ARG A 137 -41.13 2.61 17.13
C ARG A 137 -41.74 2.93 18.49
#